data_AF-A0A5P9EU25-F1
#
_entry.id   AF-A0A5P9EU25-F1
#
_cell.length_a   1.000
_cell.length_b   1.000
_cell.length_c   1.000
_cell.angle_alpha   90.00
_cell.angle_beta   90.00
_cell.angle_gamma   90.00
#
_symmetry.space_group_name_H-M   'P 1'
#
loop_
_entity.id
_entity.type
_entity.pdbx_description
1 polymer ?
#
loop_
_entity_poly.entity_id
_entity_poly.type
_entity_poly.pdbx_seq_one_letter_code
_entity_poly.pdbx_strand_id
1 'polypeptide(L)'
;MFRLLPIFGLLVSYQSWACTCAPISVNEAKESADVVFAGIVDNFTLVDSKEEWEPRILLEFDVARVWKGNISSKFTMHTNVEGSSCGGFFREFLKPGTNLIVYGFGRKAENWNNKQIDGAPNAASLSIIGDRKTIKNHKSIDELTDDEIVYTTNICARTGLVLYAVNDFKELGKFKEYRKLDVKPDPIALDAITWKQNSLPDGCGELGNARRWEAINRPPMNSIELISLLEDGSMYKSIPKPRITRYKDFWVSDKNGNYGLCRRSVDPEIVCGQATIEYSLVSSDNESNQKQWKVTYGGVQTYCKLRE
;
A
#
# COMPACT_ATOMS: atom_id res chain seq x y z
N MET A 1 0.47 54.75 21.96
CA MET A 1 -0.40 54.23 20.87
C MET A 1 0.38 53.15 20.13
N PHE A 2 0.33 51.90 20.59
CA PHE A 2 1.05 50.77 19.95
C PHE A 2 0.05 49.95 19.12
N ARG A 3 0.25 49.93 17.80
CA ARG A 3 -0.52 49.08 16.87
C ARG A 3 0.11 47.68 16.86
N LEU A 4 -0.61 46.69 17.37
CA LEU A 4 -0.29 45.27 17.17
C LEU A 4 -0.75 44.86 15.77
N LEU A 5 0.20 44.51 14.90
CA LEU A 5 -0.09 43.87 13.61
C LEU A 5 -0.40 42.37 13.86
N PRO A 6 -1.53 41.83 13.36
CA PRO A 6 -1.78 40.41 13.44
C PRO A 6 -0.85 39.68 12.46
N ILE A 7 0.06 38.87 13.00
CA ILE A 7 0.85 37.92 12.22
C ILE A 7 -0.11 36.82 11.79
N PHE A 8 -0.63 36.95 10.56
CA PHE A 8 -1.42 35.91 9.89
C PHE A 8 -0.46 34.74 9.58
N GLY A 9 -0.44 33.75 10.48
CA GLY A 9 0.31 32.51 10.28
C GLY A 9 -0.30 31.72 9.13
N LEU A 10 0.32 31.80 7.95
CA LEU A 10 0.08 30.90 6.83
C LEU A 10 0.51 29.49 7.24
N LEU A 11 -0.44 28.69 7.72
CA LEU A 11 -0.28 27.25 7.87
C LEU A 11 -0.21 26.64 6.46
N VAL A 12 1.00 26.41 5.98
CA VAL A 12 1.23 25.66 4.75
C VAL A 12 0.92 24.19 5.05
N SER A 13 -0.22 23.72 4.55
CA SER A 13 -0.58 22.31 4.61
C SER A 13 0.38 21.52 3.72
N TYR A 14 1.35 20.84 4.33
CA TYR A 14 2.18 19.87 3.62
C TYR A 14 1.28 18.71 3.19
N GLN A 15 1.08 18.55 1.89
CA GLN A 15 0.44 17.35 1.37
C GLN A 15 1.37 16.17 1.71
N SER A 16 0.91 15.28 2.58
CA SER A 16 1.55 14.00 2.81
C SER A 16 1.17 13.10 1.63
N TRP A 17 2.09 12.90 0.70
CA TRP A 17 1.92 11.97 -0.41
C TRP A 17 2.13 10.56 0.16
N ALA A 18 1.07 9.93 0.67
CA ALA A 18 1.09 8.51 0.92
C ALA A 18 1.19 7.78 -0.42
N CYS A 19 1.98 6.70 -0.49
CA CYS A 19 2.10 5.90 -1.70
C CYS A 19 0.75 5.28 -2.07
N THR A 20 0.05 5.86 -3.05
CA THR A 20 -1.15 5.26 -3.64
C THR A 20 -0.77 4.63 -4.97
N CYS A 21 -0.39 3.35 -4.97
CA CYS A 21 -0.10 2.65 -6.21
C CYS A 21 -1.39 2.40 -6.99
N ALA A 22 -1.48 2.89 -8.22
CA ALA A 22 -2.53 2.45 -9.13
C ALA A 22 -2.29 0.97 -9.50
N PRO A 23 -3.33 0.12 -9.60
CA PRO A 23 -3.17 -1.24 -10.08
C PRO A 23 -2.61 -1.24 -11.51
N ILE A 24 -1.44 -1.84 -11.71
CA ILE A 24 -0.83 -2.04 -13.04
C ILE A 24 -0.93 -3.50 -13.48
N SER A 25 -1.09 -3.70 -14.78
CA SER A 25 -1.14 -5.05 -15.37
C SER A 25 0.24 -5.72 -15.38
N VAL A 26 0.29 -7.05 -15.48
CA VAL A 26 1.58 -7.78 -15.55
C VAL A 26 2.39 -7.34 -16.78
N ASN A 27 1.72 -7.17 -17.92
CA ASN A 27 2.36 -6.74 -19.16
C ASN A 27 2.94 -5.32 -19.04
N GLU A 28 2.16 -4.36 -18.52
CA GLU A 28 2.62 -2.98 -18.30
C GLU A 28 3.81 -2.91 -17.32
N ALA A 29 3.74 -3.67 -16.22
CA ALA A 29 4.86 -3.79 -15.27
C ALA A 29 6.10 -4.41 -15.94
N LYS A 30 5.92 -5.45 -16.75
CA LYS A 30 7.01 -6.11 -17.49
C LYS A 30 7.62 -5.17 -18.54
N GLU A 31 6.81 -4.36 -19.22
CA GLU A 31 7.26 -3.42 -20.25
C GLU A 31 8.09 -2.29 -19.63
N SER A 32 7.67 -1.76 -18.48
CA SER A 32 8.35 -0.69 -17.76
C SER A 32 9.66 -1.16 -17.09
N ALA A 33 9.69 -2.35 -16.51
CA ALA A 33 10.87 -2.90 -15.82
C ALA A 33 12.02 -3.23 -16.80
N ASP A 34 13.27 -3.08 -16.39
CA ASP A 34 14.44 -3.49 -17.19
C ASP A 34 14.83 -4.94 -16.91
N VAL A 35 14.56 -5.42 -15.70
CA VAL A 35 14.74 -6.82 -15.29
C VAL A 35 13.48 -7.33 -14.60
N VAL A 36 13.12 -8.58 -14.86
CA VAL A 36 12.03 -9.28 -14.16
C VAL A 36 12.51 -10.67 -13.81
N PHE A 37 12.57 -10.98 -12.52
CA PHE A 37 13.08 -12.26 -12.03
C PHE A 37 12.37 -12.71 -10.75
N ALA A 38 12.54 -13.98 -10.42
CA ALA A 38 12.13 -14.52 -9.13
C ALA A 38 13.31 -15.24 -8.50
N GLY A 39 13.48 -15.05 -7.21
CA GLY A 39 14.61 -15.57 -6.45
C GLY A 39 14.36 -15.51 -4.97
N ILE A 40 15.38 -15.90 -4.22
CA ILE A 40 15.37 -15.90 -2.77
C ILE A 40 16.34 -14.84 -2.29
N VAL A 41 15.91 -14.05 -1.31
CA VAL A 41 16.81 -13.15 -0.60
C VAL A 41 17.85 -13.99 0.13
N ASP A 42 19.11 -13.82 -0.24
CA ASP A 42 20.26 -14.52 0.34
C ASP A 42 20.74 -13.74 1.57
N ASN A 43 20.98 -12.44 1.38
CA ASN A 43 21.46 -11.53 2.42
C ASN A 43 21.08 -10.09 2.08
N PHE A 44 21.18 -9.18 3.06
CA PHE A 44 21.16 -7.75 2.80
C PHE A 44 22.17 -7.01 3.68
N THR A 45 22.74 -5.93 3.14
CA THR A 45 23.70 -5.09 3.86
C THR A 45 23.22 -3.65 3.85
N LEU A 46 23.24 -2.99 5.01
CA LEU A 46 23.00 -1.55 5.12
C LEU A 46 24.22 -0.78 4.64
N VAL A 47 24.03 0.14 3.72
CA VAL A 47 25.07 1.02 3.18
C VAL A 47 25.21 2.27 4.06
N ASP A 48 24.09 2.93 4.35
CA ASP A 48 24.04 4.15 5.17
C ASP A 48 23.24 3.92 6.45
N SER A 49 23.87 3.35 7.47
CA SER A 49 23.21 3.05 8.76
C SER A 49 22.75 4.29 9.55
N LYS A 50 23.10 5.50 9.10
CA LYS A 50 22.78 6.77 9.78
C LYS A 50 21.45 7.37 9.33
N GLU A 51 20.83 6.88 8.25
CA GLU A 51 19.51 7.34 7.82
C GLU A 51 18.43 6.43 8.42
N GLU A 52 17.64 6.96 9.34
CA GLU A 52 16.76 6.15 10.20
C GLU A 52 15.51 5.61 9.48
N TRP A 53 15.05 6.28 8.42
CA TRP A 53 13.74 6.00 7.84
C TRP A 53 13.80 5.16 6.56
N GLU A 54 14.71 5.47 5.61
CA GLU A 54 14.86 4.74 4.34
C GLU A 54 16.32 4.48 3.95
N PRO A 55 17.06 3.69 4.74
CA PRO A 55 18.47 3.44 4.47
C PRO A 55 18.68 2.73 3.13
N ARG A 56 19.76 3.13 2.44
CA ARG A 56 20.31 2.41 1.28
C ARG A 56 20.78 1.02 1.70
N ILE A 57 20.50 0.02 0.87
CA ILE A 57 20.89 -1.37 1.07
C ILE A 57 21.46 -1.99 -0.22
N LEU A 58 22.28 -3.01 -0.02
CA LEU A 58 22.62 -4.01 -1.03
C LEU A 58 21.80 -5.26 -0.72
N LEU A 59 20.90 -5.65 -1.62
CA LEU A 59 20.05 -6.81 -1.46
C LEU A 59 20.51 -7.93 -2.39
N GLU A 60 20.99 -9.03 -1.83
CA GLU A 60 21.54 -10.16 -2.57
C GLU A 60 20.49 -11.23 -2.79
N PHE A 61 20.45 -11.75 -4.01
CA PHE A 61 19.50 -12.74 -4.47
C PHE A 61 20.18 -13.99 -4.99
N ASP A 62 19.63 -15.14 -4.61
CA ASP A 62 19.77 -16.40 -5.34
C ASP A 62 18.62 -16.53 -6.35
N VAL A 63 18.90 -16.18 -7.60
CA VAL A 63 17.93 -16.07 -8.69
C VAL A 63 17.57 -17.45 -9.24
N ALA A 64 16.28 -17.78 -9.21
CA ALA A 64 15.75 -19.02 -9.75
C ALA A 64 15.30 -18.88 -11.20
N ARG A 65 14.59 -17.80 -11.54
CA ARG A 65 13.99 -17.59 -12.86
C ARG A 65 14.13 -16.16 -13.32
N VAL A 66 14.32 -15.97 -14.63
CA VAL A 66 14.40 -14.65 -15.27
C VAL A 66 13.46 -14.60 -16.46
N TRP A 67 12.54 -13.64 -16.48
CA TRP A 67 11.61 -13.37 -17.59
C TRP A 67 12.03 -12.18 -18.44
N LYS A 68 12.82 -11.25 -17.90
CA LYS A 68 13.34 -10.09 -18.62
C LYS A 68 14.72 -9.69 -18.08
N GLY A 69 15.56 -9.18 -18.97
CA GLY A 69 16.91 -8.72 -18.67
C GLY A 69 17.96 -9.85 -18.64
N ASN A 70 19.23 -9.47 -18.59
CA ASN A 70 20.35 -10.40 -18.57
C ASN A 70 21.08 -10.33 -17.22
N ILE A 71 20.53 -11.04 -16.24
CA ILE A 71 21.11 -11.15 -14.89
C ILE A 71 21.59 -12.57 -14.61
N SER A 72 22.56 -12.71 -13.70
CA SER A 72 23.17 -13.98 -13.32
C SER A 72 22.33 -14.73 -12.26
N SER A 73 22.71 -15.97 -11.93
CA SER A 73 22.05 -16.76 -10.87
C SER A 73 22.30 -16.20 -9.47
N LYS A 74 23.33 -15.37 -9.29
CA LYS A 74 23.52 -14.52 -8.11
C LYS A 74 23.42 -13.07 -8.53
N PHE A 75 22.60 -12.29 -7.84
CA PHE A 75 22.29 -10.92 -8.25
C PHE A 75 22.20 -9.99 -7.06
N THR A 76 22.89 -8.85 -7.12
CA THR A 76 22.85 -7.82 -6.08
C THR A 76 22.09 -6.61 -6.60
N MET A 77 21.01 -6.26 -5.92
CA MET A 77 20.19 -5.08 -6.19
C MET A 77 20.62 -3.93 -5.28
N HIS A 78 20.80 -2.73 -5.85
CA HIS A 78 21.15 -1.52 -5.12
C HIS A 78 19.87 -0.72 -4.93
N THR A 79 19.32 -0.79 -3.73
CA THR A 79 17.94 -0.35 -3.47
C THR A 79 17.83 0.17 -2.04
N ASN A 80 16.72 0.81 -1.69
CA ASN A 80 16.49 1.30 -0.34
C ASN A 80 15.50 0.41 0.42
N VAL A 81 15.49 0.57 1.74
CA VAL A 81 14.35 0.17 2.55
C VAL A 81 13.27 1.22 2.34
N GLU A 82 12.05 0.78 2.06
CA GLU A 82 10.89 1.66 1.94
C GLU A 82 10.40 2.10 3.33
N GLY A 83 10.01 3.37 3.43
CA GLY A 83 9.30 3.97 4.56
C GLY A 83 8.29 5.05 4.15
N SER A 84 8.53 5.83 3.08
CA SER A 84 7.52 6.70 2.46
C SER A 84 7.81 7.15 1.02
N SER A 85 8.97 6.83 0.47
CA SER A 85 9.40 7.16 -0.91
C SER A 85 8.63 6.41 -1.99
N CYS A 86 8.01 5.29 -1.61
CA CYS A 86 7.58 4.22 -2.50
C CYS A 86 8.74 3.50 -3.21
N GLY A 87 9.99 3.92 -3.03
CA GLY A 87 11.18 3.30 -3.58
C GLY A 87 11.60 2.10 -2.74
N GLY A 88 12.15 1.08 -3.40
CA GLY A 88 12.77 -0.04 -2.73
C GLY A 88 11.82 -1.11 -2.19
N PHE A 89 12.22 -1.74 -1.09
CA PHE A 89 11.52 -2.90 -0.51
C PHE A 89 10.97 -2.61 0.88
N PHE A 90 9.80 -3.17 1.16
CA PHE A 90 9.32 -3.30 2.53
C PHE A 90 10.29 -4.11 3.39
N ARG A 91 10.45 -3.72 4.66
CA ARG A 91 11.38 -4.35 5.61
C ARG A 91 11.15 -5.85 5.75
N GLU A 92 9.88 -6.26 5.69
CA GLU A 92 9.41 -7.64 5.78
C GLU A 92 9.97 -8.52 4.65
N PHE A 93 10.31 -7.93 3.50
CA PHE A 93 10.84 -8.64 2.35
C PHE A 93 12.34 -8.89 2.43
N LEU A 94 13.07 -8.21 3.33
CA LEU A 94 14.53 -8.27 3.43
C LEU A 94 15.05 -9.51 4.19
N LYS A 95 14.15 -10.32 4.77
CA LYS A 95 14.54 -11.49 5.55
C LYS A 95 15.17 -12.55 4.64
N PRO A 96 16.37 -13.07 4.95
CA PRO A 96 16.95 -14.22 4.25
C PRO A 96 15.98 -15.40 4.15
N GLY A 97 15.92 -16.03 2.98
CA GLY A 97 14.96 -17.10 2.67
C GLY A 97 13.64 -16.61 2.08
N THR A 98 13.39 -15.30 2.02
CA THR A 98 12.16 -14.75 1.43
C THR A 98 12.17 -14.92 -0.08
N ASN A 99 11.12 -15.56 -0.62
CA ASN A 99 10.95 -15.79 -2.05
C ASN A 99 10.20 -14.60 -2.67
N LEU A 100 10.86 -13.86 -3.57
CA LEU A 100 10.31 -12.66 -4.19
C LEU A 100 10.23 -12.80 -5.72
N ILE A 101 9.19 -12.22 -6.30
CA ILE A 101 9.20 -11.76 -7.69
C ILE A 101 9.57 -10.28 -7.68
N VAL A 102 10.49 -9.90 -8.56
CA VAL A 102 11.10 -8.57 -8.57
C VAL A 102 11.01 -7.97 -9.97
N TYR A 103 10.46 -6.77 -10.02
CA TYR A 103 10.46 -5.88 -11.18
C TYR A 103 11.46 -4.77 -10.92
N GLY A 104 12.62 -4.85 -11.56
CA GLY A 104 13.75 -3.95 -11.32
C GLY A 104 13.93 -2.93 -12.45
N PHE A 105 14.36 -1.73 -12.08
CA PHE A 105 14.60 -0.62 -12.98
C PHE A 105 16.08 -0.23 -12.93
N GLY A 106 16.71 -0.12 -14.09
CA GLY A 106 18.10 0.29 -14.23
C GLY A 106 18.26 1.79 -13.98
N ARG A 107 19.33 2.17 -13.30
CA ARG A 107 19.75 3.54 -13.01
C ARG A 107 21.26 3.63 -13.13
N LYS A 108 21.78 4.81 -13.49
CA LYS A 108 23.23 5.05 -13.38
C LYS A 108 23.68 4.95 -11.94
N ALA A 109 24.86 4.38 -11.71
CA ALA A 109 25.48 4.29 -10.40
C ALA A 109 25.79 5.68 -9.82
N GLU A 110 26.07 6.67 -10.67
CA GLU A 110 26.21 8.08 -10.26
C GLU A 110 25.04 8.54 -9.38
N ASN A 111 23.80 8.25 -9.80
CA ASN A 111 22.59 8.62 -9.07
C ASN A 111 22.55 7.91 -7.70
N TRP A 112 22.99 6.65 -7.66
CA TRP A 112 23.06 5.89 -6.42
C TRP A 112 24.12 6.45 -5.46
N ASN A 113 25.31 6.73 -5.99
CA ASN A 113 26.45 7.30 -5.26
C ASN A 113 26.13 8.68 -4.69
N ASN A 114 25.43 9.52 -5.47
CA ASN A 114 25.03 10.87 -5.10
C ASN A 114 23.73 10.94 -4.28
N LYS A 115 23.17 9.80 -3.84
CA LYS A 115 21.92 9.71 -3.08
C LYS A 115 20.73 10.36 -3.80
N GLN A 116 20.56 10.07 -5.08
CA GLN A 116 19.47 10.57 -5.94
C GLN A 116 18.59 9.40 -6.43
N ILE A 117 18.11 8.57 -5.51
CA ILE A 117 17.30 7.39 -5.83
C ILE A 117 15.83 7.71 -5.55
N ASP A 118 14.92 7.04 -6.28
CA ASP A 118 13.49 7.28 -6.27
C ASP A 118 12.90 7.36 -4.84
N GLY A 119 12.47 8.60 -4.52
CA GLY A 119 11.68 9.03 -3.37
C GLY A 119 12.48 9.25 -2.08
N ALA A 120 12.01 10.26 -1.33
CA ALA A 120 12.68 11.03 -0.27
C ALA A 120 13.41 12.30 -0.76
N PRO A 121 13.10 13.50 -0.21
CA PRO A 121 13.85 14.74 -0.44
C PRO A 121 15.33 14.69 0.03
N ASN A 122 15.64 13.74 0.92
CA ASN A 122 16.99 13.42 1.40
C ASN A 122 17.69 12.41 0.46
N ALA A 123 16.93 11.82 -0.46
CA ALA A 123 17.37 11.06 -1.63
C ALA A 123 17.04 11.82 -2.95
N ALA A 124 16.88 13.15 -2.87
CA ALA A 124 16.51 14.11 -3.91
C ALA A 124 15.91 13.55 -5.22
N SER A 125 14.67 13.09 -5.10
CA SER A 125 13.60 13.13 -6.11
C SER A 125 13.84 14.04 -7.32
N LEU A 126 13.90 13.45 -8.51
CA LEU A 126 13.03 13.80 -9.63
C LEU A 126 12.78 12.56 -10.49
N SER A 127 11.50 12.26 -10.70
CA SER A 127 11.01 11.35 -11.73
C SER A 127 11.65 11.69 -13.09
N ILE A 128 12.62 10.91 -13.53
CA ILE A 128 13.19 11.04 -14.88
C ILE A 128 13.22 9.67 -15.53
N ILE A 129 12.38 9.52 -16.54
CA ILE A 129 12.47 8.48 -17.57
C ILE A 129 13.79 8.75 -18.33
N GLY A 130 14.80 7.90 -18.10
CA GLY A 130 16.16 8.07 -18.66
C GLY A 130 16.69 6.83 -19.36
N ASP A 131 17.59 7.05 -20.34
CA ASP A 131 18.04 6.12 -21.37
C ASP A 131 18.68 4.81 -20.90
N ARG A 132 18.32 3.72 -21.58
CA ARG A 132 18.66 2.32 -21.27
C ARG A 132 19.92 1.85 -22.03
N LYS A 133 20.98 1.40 -21.34
CA LYS A 133 22.10 0.61 -21.92
C LYS A 133 22.66 -0.47 -20.96
N THR A 134 23.53 -1.33 -21.50
CA THR A 134 23.82 -2.75 -21.17
C THR A 134 24.65 -3.04 -19.90
N ILE A 135 24.54 -4.29 -19.40
CA ILE A 135 24.82 -4.79 -18.02
C ILE A 135 26.25 -5.38 -17.84
N LYS A 136 26.86 -5.19 -16.65
CA LYS A 136 27.98 -6.01 -16.11
C LYS A 136 27.76 -6.36 -14.63
N ASN A 137 28.24 -7.53 -14.20
CA ASN A 137 28.10 -8.11 -12.84
C ASN A 137 28.60 -7.17 -11.74
N HIS A 138 27.81 -6.94 -10.67
CA HIS A 138 28.09 -5.90 -9.69
C HIS A 138 28.97 -6.31 -8.52
N LYS A 139 29.82 -5.35 -8.15
CA LYS A 139 30.87 -5.32 -7.15
C LYS A 139 30.41 -4.55 -5.90
N SER A 140 31.27 -4.39 -4.88
CA SER A 140 30.98 -3.50 -3.74
C SER A 140 30.80 -2.02 -4.19
N ILE A 141 30.19 -1.18 -3.34
CA ILE A 141 29.90 0.23 -3.69
C ILE A 141 31.15 1.02 -4.12
N ASP A 142 32.30 0.70 -3.52
CA ASP A 142 33.58 1.35 -3.79
C ASP A 142 34.18 0.97 -5.15
N GLU A 143 33.58 0.00 -5.83
CA GLU A 143 34.06 -0.55 -7.11
C GLU A 143 33.17 -0.19 -8.30
N LEU A 144 32.05 0.54 -8.07
CA LEU A 144 31.15 1.00 -9.10
C LEU A 144 31.66 2.29 -9.73
N THR A 145 31.75 2.30 -11.06
CA THR A 145 31.95 3.53 -11.84
C THR A 145 30.61 4.21 -12.10
N ASP A 146 30.61 5.55 -12.20
CA ASP A 146 29.38 6.36 -12.33
C ASP A 146 28.50 5.98 -13.54
N ASP A 147 29.11 5.48 -14.62
CA ASP A 147 28.42 5.03 -15.84
C ASP A 147 27.87 3.60 -15.78
N GLU A 148 28.16 2.83 -14.72
CA GLU A 148 27.57 1.50 -14.55
C GLU A 148 26.09 1.58 -14.20
N ILE A 149 25.32 0.57 -14.62
CA ILE A 149 23.88 0.51 -14.36
C ILE A 149 23.62 -0.32 -13.12
N VAL A 150 23.13 0.28 -12.05
CA VAL A 150 22.58 -0.44 -10.90
C VAL A 150 21.07 -0.63 -11.05
N TYR A 151 20.51 -1.59 -10.32
CA TYR A 151 19.06 -1.84 -10.34
C TYR A 151 18.45 -1.50 -9.00
N THR A 152 17.30 -0.83 -9.03
CA THR A 152 16.41 -0.58 -7.88
C THR A 152 15.01 -1.15 -8.18
N THR A 153 14.10 -1.06 -7.22
CA THR A 153 12.68 -1.37 -7.42
C THR A 153 11.80 -0.32 -6.74
N ASN A 154 10.49 -0.47 -6.82
CA ASN A 154 9.53 0.31 -6.04
C ASN A 154 8.34 -0.57 -5.65
N ILE A 155 7.65 -0.20 -4.57
CA ILE A 155 6.52 -0.98 -4.03
C ILE A 155 5.30 -1.00 -4.96
N CYS A 156 5.28 -0.14 -5.98
CA CYS A 156 4.23 -0.10 -7.00
C CYS A 156 4.53 -0.98 -8.23
N ALA A 157 5.72 -1.57 -8.34
CA ALA A 157 6.18 -2.29 -9.54
C ALA A 157 5.67 -3.73 -9.66
N ARG A 158 4.68 -4.14 -8.85
CA ARG A 158 4.28 -5.55 -8.62
C ARG A 158 5.37 -6.44 -7.99
N THR A 159 6.49 -5.85 -7.54
CA THR A 159 7.48 -6.55 -6.72
C THR A 159 6.83 -7.03 -5.42
N GLY A 160 7.02 -8.30 -5.08
CA GLY A 160 6.37 -8.89 -3.91
C GLY A 160 6.68 -10.37 -3.72
N LEU A 161 5.95 -10.99 -2.78
CA LEU A 161 6.13 -12.40 -2.45
C LEU A 161 5.69 -13.32 -3.60
N VAL A 162 6.51 -14.32 -3.93
CA VAL A 162 6.18 -15.34 -4.95
C VAL A 162 4.85 -16.03 -4.65
N LEU A 163 4.54 -16.23 -3.37
CA LEU A 163 3.30 -16.84 -2.90
C LEU A 163 2.04 -16.17 -3.51
N TYR A 164 2.10 -14.85 -3.72
CA TYR A 164 0.97 -14.06 -4.23
C TYR A 164 1.07 -13.75 -5.73
N ALA A 165 2.13 -14.18 -6.41
CA ALA A 165 2.45 -13.81 -7.79
C ALA A 165 1.76 -14.72 -8.84
N VAL A 166 0.53 -15.17 -8.59
CA VAL A 166 -0.15 -16.16 -9.44
C VAL A 166 -0.38 -15.64 -10.86
N ASN A 167 -0.87 -14.40 -10.97
CA ASN A 167 -1.11 -13.76 -12.27
C ASN A 167 0.22 -13.48 -12.98
N ASP A 168 1.23 -13.03 -12.25
CA ASP A 168 2.56 -12.74 -12.81
C ASP A 168 3.17 -14.01 -13.43
N PHE A 169 3.14 -15.13 -12.73
CA PHE A 169 3.68 -16.40 -13.25
C PHE A 169 2.87 -16.95 -14.44
N LYS A 170 1.57 -16.66 -14.49
CA LYS A 170 0.70 -17.04 -15.61
C LYS A 170 0.98 -16.19 -16.85
N GLU A 171 1.13 -14.88 -16.68
CA GLU A 171 1.18 -13.92 -17.79
C GLU A 171 2.60 -13.63 -18.30
N LEU A 172 3.63 -13.70 -17.45
CA LEU A 172 5.00 -13.40 -17.86
C LEU A 172 5.57 -14.37 -18.92
N GLY A 173 5.02 -15.59 -18.99
CA GLY A 173 5.32 -16.58 -20.03
C GLY A 173 6.68 -17.28 -19.84
N LYS A 174 7.44 -17.40 -20.94
CA LYS A 174 8.73 -18.12 -20.96
C LYS A 174 9.77 -17.44 -20.06
N PHE A 175 10.58 -18.26 -19.39
CA PHE A 175 11.66 -17.82 -18.52
C PHE A 175 12.94 -18.62 -18.79
N LYS A 176 14.07 -18.02 -18.45
CA LYS A 176 15.34 -18.73 -18.22
C LYS A 176 15.34 -19.25 -16.78
N GLU A 177 15.57 -20.55 -16.58
CA GLU A 177 15.65 -21.16 -15.26
C GLU A 177 17.11 -21.44 -14.90
N TYR A 178 17.55 -20.97 -13.73
CA TYR A 178 18.84 -21.30 -13.13
C TYR A 178 18.69 -22.42 -12.09
N ARG A 179 17.57 -22.43 -11.36
CA ARG A 179 17.19 -23.48 -10.42
C ARG A 179 15.68 -23.50 -10.21
N LYS A 180 15.20 -24.54 -9.53
CA LYS A 180 13.79 -24.61 -9.09
C LYS A 180 13.53 -23.56 -8.01
N LEU A 181 12.33 -22.99 -8.05
CA LEU A 181 11.80 -22.14 -6.98
C LEU A 181 11.38 -23.00 -5.78
N ASP A 182 11.64 -22.49 -4.58
CA ASP A 182 11.34 -23.17 -3.32
C ASP A 182 9.86 -22.97 -2.95
N VAL A 183 9.31 -21.80 -3.28
CA VAL A 183 7.90 -21.45 -3.11
C VAL A 183 7.24 -21.30 -4.48
N LYS A 184 6.04 -21.86 -4.62
CA LYS A 184 5.20 -21.65 -5.80
C LYS A 184 4.11 -20.63 -5.47
N PRO A 185 3.64 -19.86 -6.47
CA PRO A 185 2.44 -19.07 -6.30
C PRO A 185 1.25 -19.94 -5.87
N ASP A 186 0.47 -19.44 -4.92
CA ASP A 186 -0.69 -20.13 -4.36
C ASP A 186 -1.96 -19.31 -4.64
N PRO A 187 -2.86 -19.81 -5.52
CA PRO A 187 -4.15 -19.18 -5.79
C PRO A 187 -5.00 -18.93 -4.53
N ILE A 188 -4.95 -19.82 -3.55
CA ILE A 188 -5.72 -19.68 -2.30
C ILE A 188 -5.14 -18.53 -1.48
N ALA A 189 -3.82 -18.46 -1.37
CA ALA A 189 -3.14 -17.38 -0.68
C ALA A 189 -3.39 -16.02 -1.37
N LEU A 190 -3.35 -15.97 -2.71
CA LEU A 190 -3.70 -14.77 -3.47
C LEU A 190 -5.17 -14.39 -3.24
N ASP A 191 -6.11 -15.33 -3.31
CA ASP A 191 -7.53 -15.05 -3.06
C ASP A 191 -7.76 -14.49 -1.64
N ALA A 192 -7.05 -15.03 -0.64
CA ALA A 192 -7.12 -14.56 0.74
C ALA A 192 -6.62 -13.12 0.90
N ILE A 193 -5.73 -12.67 0.02
CA ILE A 193 -5.18 -11.31 0.01
C ILE A 193 -5.63 -10.47 -1.18
N THR A 194 -6.64 -10.88 -1.95
CA THR A 194 -7.15 -10.06 -3.06
C THR A 194 -8.31 -9.24 -2.54
N TRP A 195 -8.26 -7.93 -2.75
CA TRP A 195 -9.41 -7.09 -2.42
C TRP A 195 -10.51 -7.40 -3.44
N LYS A 196 -11.65 -7.88 -2.97
CA LYS A 196 -12.85 -8.04 -3.79
C LYS A 196 -13.79 -6.90 -3.40
N GLN A 197 -14.17 -6.06 -4.34
CA GLN A 197 -15.20 -5.05 -4.06
C GLN A 197 -16.51 -5.79 -3.76
N ASN A 198 -17.14 -5.54 -2.62
CA ASN A 198 -18.53 -5.96 -2.44
C ASN A 198 -19.47 -4.97 -3.19
N SER A 199 -20.78 -5.14 -3.08
CA SER A 199 -21.73 -4.24 -3.73
C SER A 199 -21.83 -2.85 -3.06
N LEU A 200 -20.92 -2.51 -2.13
CA LEU A 200 -20.87 -1.18 -1.57
C LEU A 200 -20.38 -0.15 -2.60
N PRO A 201 -20.92 1.07 -2.58
CA PRO A 201 -20.42 2.15 -3.42
C PRO A 201 -18.95 2.49 -3.17
N ASP A 202 -18.28 2.99 -4.21
CA ASP A 202 -16.99 3.65 -4.09
C ASP A 202 -17.05 4.74 -3.00
N GLY A 203 -16.08 4.71 -2.08
CA GLY A 203 -16.05 5.54 -0.88
C GLY A 203 -16.34 4.81 0.43
N CYS A 204 -16.95 3.62 0.43
CA CYS A 204 -17.15 2.87 1.69
C CYS A 204 -15.85 2.31 2.32
N GLY A 205 -14.67 2.71 1.82
CA GLY A 205 -13.37 2.42 2.40
C GLY A 205 -13.14 0.92 2.62
N GLU A 206 -12.64 0.57 3.79
CA GLU A 206 -12.38 -0.83 4.18
C GLU A 206 -13.65 -1.67 4.29
N LEU A 207 -14.84 -1.07 4.49
CA LEU A 207 -16.11 -1.81 4.44
C LEU A 207 -16.43 -2.28 3.03
N GLY A 208 -15.89 -1.62 2.00
CA GLY A 208 -15.96 -2.07 0.61
C GLY A 208 -15.14 -3.34 0.33
N ASN A 209 -14.31 -3.76 1.29
CA ASN A 209 -13.47 -4.95 1.17
C ASN A 209 -14.25 -6.24 1.49
N ALA A 210 -14.60 -6.98 0.45
CA ALA A 210 -15.33 -8.24 0.56
C ALA A 210 -14.51 -9.40 1.17
N ARG A 211 -13.22 -9.21 1.52
CA ARG A 211 -12.46 -10.24 2.26
C ARG A 211 -13.09 -10.57 3.61
N ARG A 212 -13.70 -9.57 4.25
CA ARG A 212 -14.37 -9.71 5.55
C ARG A 212 -15.86 -9.43 5.44
N TRP A 213 -16.26 -8.54 4.54
CA TRP A 213 -17.58 -7.90 4.57
C TRP A 213 -18.48 -8.32 3.41
N GLU A 214 -19.58 -8.99 3.73
CA GLU A 214 -20.65 -9.26 2.78
C GLU A 214 -21.73 -8.19 2.88
N ALA A 215 -22.08 -7.57 1.74
CA ALA A 215 -23.15 -6.59 1.71
C ALA A 215 -24.50 -7.24 1.99
N ILE A 216 -25.27 -6.64 2.88
CA ILE A 216 -26.61 -7.12 3.25
C ILE A 216 -27.67 -6.12 2.78
N ASN A 217 -28.73 -6.66 2.18
CA ASN A 217 -29.81 -5.86 1.59
C ASN A 217 -30.81 -5.34 2.63
N ARG A 218 -30.69 -5.77 3.88
CA ARG A 218 -31.54 -5.34 4.99
C ARG A 218 -30.68 -4.89 6.15
N PRO A 219 -31.03 -3.77 6.81
CA PRO A 219 -30.34 -3.34 8.01
C PRO A 219 -30.50 -4.41 9.11
N PRO A 220 -29.52 -4.56 10.02
CA PRO A 220 -29.65 -5.45 11.16
C PRO A 220 -30.81 -5.00 12.06
N MET A 221 -31.35 -5.94 12.85
CA MET A 221 -32.54 -5.71 13.68
C MET A 221 -32.36 -4.55 14.69
N ASN A 222 -31.13 -4.31 15.11
CA ASN A 222 -30.69 -3.25 16.03
C ASN A 222 -30.08 -2.03 15.32
N SER A 223 -30.31 -1.87 14.02
CA SER A 223 -29.70 -0.80 13.21
C SER A 223 -29.91 0.61 13.77
N ILE A 224 -31.08 0.91 14.34
CA ILE A 224 -31.36 2.22 14.97
C ILE A 224 -30.40 2.49 16.14
N GLU A 225 -30.17 1.50 17.00
CA GLU A 225 -29.26 1.59 18.13
C GLU A 225 -27.81 1.77 17.65
N LEU A 226 -27.38 0.98 16.67
CA LEU A 226 -26.04 1.08 16.08
C LEU A 226 -25.81 2.47 15.45
N ILE A 227 -26.80 2.98 14.72
CA ILE A 227 -26.78 4.34 14.18
C ILE A 227 -26.65 5.38 15.29
N SER A 228 -27.38 5.23 16.39
CA SER A 228 -27.25 6.13 17.55
C SER A 228 -25.82 6.11 18.11
N LEU A 229 -25.22 4.92 18.25
CA LEU A 229 -23.84 4.77 18.72
C LEU A 229 -22.83 5.48 17.83
N LEU A 230 -23.01 5.40 16.50
CA LEU A 230 -22.23 6.19 15.55
C LEU A 230 -22.40 7.68 15.80
N GLU A 231 -23.66 8.14 15.86
CA GLU A 231 -23.99 9.57 15.96
C GLU A 231 -23.56 10.19 17.29
N ASP A 232 -23.53 9.38 18.35
CA ASP A 232 -23.12 9.76 19.68
C ASP A 232 -21.60 9.69 19.92
N GLY A 233 -20.86 9.01 19.04
CA GLY A 233 -19.42 8.90 19.10
C GLY A 233 -18.73 10.27 19.01
N SER A 234 -17.66 10.47 19.78
CA SER A 234 -16.92 11.74 19.84
C SER A 234 -16.46 12.22 18.47
N MET A 235 -15.98 11.31 17.62
CA MET A 235 -15.56 11.62 16.26
C MET A 235 -16.69 12.13 15.37
N TYR A 236 -17.91 11.61 15.52
CA TYR A 236 -19.05 12.04 14.70
C TYR A 236 -19.70 13.32 15.24
N LYS A 237 -19.71 13.50 16.58
CA LYS A 237 -20.20 14.73 17.24
C LYS A 237 -19.37 15.95 16.90
N SER A 238 -18.06 15.81 16.69
CA SER A 238 -17.18 16.93 16.33
C SER A 238 -17.35 17.42 14.89
N ILE A 239 -18.18 16.75 14.07
CA ILE A 239 -18.32 17.06 12.66
C ILE A 239 -19.48 18.03 12.47
N PRO A 240 -19.25 19.20 11.85
CA PRO A 240 -20.33 20.11 11.46
C PRO A 240 -21.33 19.38 10.56
N LYS A 241 -22.55 19.18 11.07
CA LYS A 241 -23.64 18.57 10.32
C LYS A 241 -24.40 19.69 9.58
N PRO A 242 -24.66 19.56 8.28
CA PRO A 242 -25.56 20.47 7.59
C PRO A 242 -26.96 20.41 8.21
N ARG A 243 -27.74 21.50 8.09
CA ARG A 243 -29.07 21.58 8.72
C ARG A 243 -30.06 20.55 8.19
N ILE A 244 -29.88 20.09 6.95
CA ILE A 244 -30.68 19.04 6.33
C ILE A 244 -29.69 18.15 5.60
N THR A 245 -29.57 16.89 6.00
CA THR A 245 -28.77 15.91 5.27
C THR A 245 -29.56 14.64 5.22
N ARG A 246 -29.95 14.25 4.00
CA ARG A 246 -30.51 12.92 3.78
C ARG A 246 -29.35 11.95 3.68
N TYR A 247 -29.45 10.83 4.37
CA TYR A 247 -28.44 9.77 4.32
C TYR A 247 -28.99 8.52 3.63
N LYS A 248 -28.10 7.81 2.96
CA LYS A 248 -28.30 6.43 2.53
C LYS A 248 -27.31 5.55 3.27
N ASP A 249 -27.85 4.53 3.92
CA ASP A 249 -27.11 3.60 4.74
C ASP A 249 -26.88 2.31 3.95
N PHE A 250 -25.63 1.87 3.96
CA PHE A 250 -25.22 0.62 3.37
C PHE A 250 -24.63 -0.27 4.45
N TRP A 251 -25.12 -1.50 4.52
CA TRP A 251 -24.78 -2.42 5.59
C TRP A 251 -23.98 -3.59 5.04
N VAL A 252 -23.00 -4.01 5.83
CA VAL A 252 -22.26 -5.26 5.61
C VAL A 252 -22.27 -6.10 6.89
N SER A 253 -22.07 -7.40 6.74
CA SER A 253 -21.81 -8.31 7.86
C SER A 253 -20.62 -9.21 7.57
N ASP A 254 -19.96 -9.70 8.62
CA ASP A 254 -18.96 -10.75 8.48
C ASP A 254 -19.44 -12.09 9.05
N LYS A 255 -18.66 -13.15 8.80
CA LYS A 255 -18.95 -14.52 9.27
C LYS A 255 -19.01 -14.67 10.79
N ASN A 256 -18.50 -13.70 11.55
CA ASN A 256 -18.50 -13.70 13.00
C ASN A 256 -19.72 -12.95 13.57
N GLY A 257 -20.61 -12.46 12.71
CA GLY A 257 -21.79 -11.68 13.10
C GLY A 257 -21.47 -10.22 13.46
N ASN A 258 -20.31 -9.71 13.06
CA ASN A 258 -20.04 -8.28 13.14
C ASN A 258 -20.81 -7.55 12.04
N TYR A 259 -21.12 -6.27 12.27
CA TYR A 259 -21.76 -5.41 11.28
C TYR A 259 -20.88 -4.23 10.93
N GLY A 260 -20.88 -3.85 9.66
CA GLY A 260 -20.31 -2.61 9.18
C GLY A 260 -21.41 -1.69 8.65
N LEU A 261 -21.32 -0.41 8.98
CA LEU A 261 -22.19 0.63 8.44
C LEU A 261 -21.35 1.61 7.62
N CYS A 262 -21.64 1.72 6.33
CA CYS A 262 -21.23 2.83 5.49
C CYS A 262 -22.41 3.78 5.30
N ARG A 263 -22.33 4.97 5.89
CA ARG A 263 -23.37 6.00 5.75
C ARG A 263 -22.89 7.10 4.83
N ARG A 264 -23.66 7.39 3.77
CA ARG A 264 -23.37 8.44 2.79
C ARG A 264 -24.47 9.48 2.73
N SER A 265 -24.10 10.75 2.63
CA SER A 265 -25.08 11.78 2.25
C SER A 265 -25.56 11.55 0.82
N VAL A 266 -26.85 11.72 0.60
CA VAL A 266 -27.46 11.75 -0.74
C VAL A 266 -27.91 13.15 -1.15
N ASP A 267 -27.52 14.16 -0.37
CA ASP A 267 -27.77 15.55 -0.74
C ASP A 267 -26.81 15.96 -1.87
N PRO A 268 -27.32 16.30 -3.08
CA PRO A 268 -26.49 16.65 -4.21
C PRO A 268 -25.76 18.00 -4.05
N GLU A 269 -26.21 18.85 -3.11
CA GLU A 269 -25.63 20.16 -2.82
C GLU A 269 -24.56 20.09 -1.72
N ILE A 270 -24.46 18.96 -1.01
CA ILE A 270 -23.54 18.79 0.11
C ILE A 270 -22.67 17.53 -0.08
N VAL A 271 -21.38 17.75 -0.32
CA VAL A 271 -20.38 16.68 -0.35
C VAL A 271 -20.01 16.30 1.08
N CYS A 272 -20.81 15.46 1.73
CA CYS A 272 -20.53 15.02 3.09
C CYS A 272 -19.63 13.80 3.20
N GLY A 273 -18.93 13.75 4.33
CA GLY A 273 -18.21 12.61 4.86
C GLY A 273 -18.92 11.27 4.72
N GLN A 274 -18.18 10.24 4.34
CA GLN A 274 -18.55 8.86 4.62
C GLN A 274 -18.18 8.52 6.05
N ALA A 275 -19.14 8.00 6.80
CA ALA A 275 -18.87 7.38 8.10
C ALA A 275 -18.84 5.86 7.92
N THR A 276 -17.73 5.25 8.31
CA THR A 276 -17.57 3.80 8.36
C THR A 276 -17.42 3.39 9.82
N ILE A 277 -18.29 2.50 10.32
CA ILE A 277 -18.14 1.90 11.65
C ILE A 277 -18.23 0.38 11.56
N GLU A 278 -17.41 -0.27 12.36
CA GLU A 278 -17.49 -1.69 12.68
C GLU A 278 -18.06 -1.90 14.09
N TYR A 279 -19.05 -2.80 14.20
CA TYR A 279 -19.65 -3.21 15.46
C TYR A 279 -19.35 -4.68 15.73
N SER A 280 -18.86 -4.94 16.94
CA SER A 280 -18.68 -6.30 17.44
C SER A 280 -19.55 -6.56 18.66
N LEU A 281 -20.02 -7.79 18.75
CA LEU A 281 -20.79 -8.25 19.88
C LEU A 281 -19.84 -8.67 21.01
N VAL A 282 -19.90 -8.00 22.15
CA VAL A 282 -19.05 -8.32 23.30
C VAL A 282 -19.90 -9.04 24.34
N SER A 283 -19.43 -10.21 24.76
CA SER A 283 -19.95 -10.92 25.93
C SER A 283 -19.50 -10.14 27.16
N SER A 284 -20.45 -9.62 27.96
CA SER A 284 -20.14 -9.14 29.30
C SER A 284 -19.80 -10.36 30.16
N ASP A 285 -18.59 -10.41 30.70
CA ASP A 285 -18.10 -11.55 31.48
C ASP A 285 -18.83 -11.77 32.82
N ASN A 286 -19.80 -10.92 33.19
CA ASN A 286 -20.38 -10.97 34.54
C ASN A 286 -21.89 -10.82 34.69
N GLU A 287 -22.70 -10.60 33.64
CA GLU A 287 -24.16 -10.59 33.81
C GLU A 287 -24.92 -11.22 32.63
N SER A 288 -25.94 -12.00 32.98
CA SER A 288 -26.77 -12.83 32.12
C SER A 288 -27.24 -12.16 30.82
N ASN A 289 -26.98 -12.84 29.69
CA ASN A 289 -27.69 -12.77 28.41
C ASN A 289 -27.81 -11.43 27.66
N GLN A 290 -27.30 -10.31 28.17
CA GLN A 290 -27.39 -9.04 27.44
C GLN A 290 -26.17 -8.86 26.52
N LYS A 291 -26.38 -9.18 25.23
CA LYS A 291 -25.39 -8.93 24.18
C LYS A 291 -25.23 -7.42 23.99
N GLN A 292 -24.06 -6.86 24.31
CA GLN A 292 -23.76 -5.45 24.09
C GLN A 292 -22.95 -5.25 22.81
N TRP A 293 -23.29 -4.22 22.03
CA TRP A 293 -22.56 -3.83 20.83
C TRP A 293 -21.47 -2.82 21.18
N LYS A 294 -20.25 -3.06 20.70
CA LYS A 294 -19.11 -2.15 20.84
C LYS A 294 -18.64 -1.69 19.47
N VAL A 295 -18.40 -0.39 19.34
CA VAL A 295 -17.69 0.20 18.20
C VAL A 295 -16.22 -0.21 18.29
N THR A 296 -15.73 -0.99 17.33
CA THR A 296 -14.33 -1.44 17.28
C THR A 296 -13.46 -0.51 16.44
N TYR A 297 -14.02 0.03 15.36
CA TYR A 297 -13.37 0.97 14.47
C TYR A 297 -14.40 1.95 13.92
N GLY A 298 -14.02 3.22 13.79
CA GLY A 298 -14.89 4.27 13.30
C GLY A 298 -14.11 5.45 12.75
N GLY A 299 -14.50 5.93 11.57
CA GLY A 299 -13.86 7.09 10.95
C GLY A 299 -14.82 7.83 10.04
N VAL A 300 -14.58 9.14 9.87
CA VAL A 300 -15.25 9.96 8.86
C VAL A 300 -14.22 10.51 7.91
N GLN A 301 -14.28 10.12 6.64
CA GLN A 301 -13.16 10.35 5.71
C GLN A 301 -13.21 11.70 4.96
N THR A 302 -14.34 12.43 4.96
CA THR A 302 -14.43 13.74 4.29
C THR A 302 -15.28 14.75 5.06
N TYR A 303 -14.97 16.05 4.92
CA TYR A 303 -15.76 17.15 5.51
C TYR A 303 -16.89 17.54 4.57
N CYS A 304 -18.07 17.87 5.14
CA CYS A 304 -19.17 18.43 4.37
C CYS A 304 -18.76 19.78 3.75
N LYS A 305 -18.54 19.84 2.43
CA LYS A 305 -18.46 21.11 1.69
C LYS A 305 -19.75 21.30 0.90
N LEU A 306 -20.34 22.50 0.98
CA LEU A 306 -21.36 22.92 0.03
C LEU A 306 -20.71 22.94 -1.36
N ARG A 307 -21.38 22.40 -2.37
CA ARG A 307 -20.99 22.64 -3.76
C ARG A 307 -21.10 24.15 -4.00
N GLU A 308 -19.97 24.78 -4.31
CA GLU A 308 -19.93 26.15 -4.85
C GLU A 308 -20.53 26.18 -6.26
#